data_AF-A0A7X9DMB0-F1
#
_entry.id   AF-A0A7X9DMB0-F1
#
_cell.length_a   1.000
_cell.length_b   1.000
_cell.length_c   1.000
_cell.angle_alpha   90.00
_cell.angle_beta   90.00
_cell.angle_gamma   90.00
#
_symmetry.space_group_name_H-M   'P 1'
#
loop_
_entity.id
_entity.type
_entity.pdbx_description
1 polymer ?
#
loop_
_entity_poly.entity_id
_entity_poly.type
_entity_poly.pdbx_seq_one_letter_code
_entity_poly.pdbx_strand_id
1 'polypeptide(L)'
;MKKLFIPLMLVLFFTGCSSPGPDAKKVDDFCKYVVKLLRENKRQEFMNLYMTEQESLMFLQAVTMDEQLREKNLQEFFASVRQGDYNLNTRAIWFDNLRKDVGEEFLKNCYIKSYLQTKVQERDDFKSAAPVVILESEKRREKLLVGNLIFFNGRWRILNGPWWMD
;
A
#
# COMPACT_ATOMS: atom_id res chain seq x y z
N MET A 1 -22.72 -46.44 -35.71
CA MET A 1 -23.23 -45.33 -34.88
C MET A 1 -22.48 -45.32 -33.55
N LYS A 2 -21.44 -44.50 -33.41
CA LYS A 2 -20.70 -44.33 -32.14
C LYS A 2 -21.09 -42.97 -31.57
N LYS A 3 -21.88 -42.97 -30.49
CA LYS A 3 -22.15 -41.77 -29.69
C LYS A 3 -21.07 -41.72 -28.60
N LEU A 4 -20.10 -40.83 -28.73
CA LEU A 4 -19.26 -40.39 -27.63
C LEU A 4 -19.64 -38.94 -27.36
N PHE A 5 -20.57 -38.76 -26.42
CA PHE A 5 -20.83 -37.47 -25.78
C PHE A 5 -19.85 -37.35 -24.60
N ILE A 6 -18.85 -36.50 -24.74
CA ILE A 6 -18.10 -35.96 -23.60
C ILE A 6 -18.31 -34.45 -23.65
N PRO A 7 -19.17 -33.87 -22.79
CA PRO A 7 -19.14 -32.44 -22.58
C PRO A 7 -17.99 -32.17 -21.60
N LEU A 8 -16.80 -31.91 -22.14
CA LEU A 8 -15.69 -31.37 -21.35
C LEU A 8 -15.92 -29.87 -21.19
N MET A 9 -16.84 -29.53 -20.30
CA MET A 9 -17.07 -28.16 -19.86
C MET A 9 -16.62 -28.05 -18.41
N LEU A 10 -15.87 -26.97 -18.17
CA LEU A 10 -15.85 -26.14 -16.97
C LEU A 10 -14.53 -26.09 -16.18
N VAL A 11 -13.92 -24.93 -16.42
CA VAL A 11 -13.27 -24.05 -15.46
C VAL A 11 -11.82 -24.39 -15.15
N LEU A 12 -10.96 -23.99 -16.09
CA LEU A 12 -9.72 -23.33 -15.71
C LEU A 12 -10.12 -22.10 -14.87
N PHE A 13 -10.24 -22.29 -13.57
CA PHE A 13 -10.03 -21.21 -12.62
C PHE A 13 -8.60 -20.79 -12.90
N PHE A 14 -8.43 -19.74 -13.69
CA PHE A 14 -7.28 -18.87 -13.51
C PHE A 14 -7.38 -18.42 -12.08
N THR A 15 -6.67 -19.16 -11.22
CA THR A 15 -6.18 -18.69 -9.96
C THR A 15 -5.71 -17.27 -10.24
N GLY A 16 -6.48 -16.30 -9.76
CA GLY A 16 -5.98 -14.98 -9.53
C GLY A 16 -4.85 -15.16 -8.54
N CYS A 17 -3.66 -15.50 -9.06
CA CYS A 17 -2.42 -15.25 -8.38
C CYS A 17 -2.45 -13.74 -8.17
N SER A 18 -2.94 -13.34 -7.01
CA SER A 18 -2.53 -12.12 -6.36
C SER A 18 -1.03 -12.08 -6.57
N SER A 19 -0.56 -11.22 -7.48
CA SER A 19 0.85 -10.99 -7.67
C SER A 19 1.42 -10.83 -6.27
N PRO A 20 2.29 -11.74 -5.80
CA PRO A 20 2.81 -11.61 -4.47
C PRO A 20 3.46 -10.24 -4.45
N GLY A 21 2.90 -9.34 -3.63
CA GLY A 21 3.54 -8.07 -3.34
C GLY A 21 4.99 -8.39 -2.97
N PRO A 22 5.96 -7.59 -3.43
CA PRO A 22 7.37 -7.97 -3.37
C PRO A 22 7.71 -8.47 -1.96
N ASP A 23 8.60 -9.46 -1.89
CA ASP A 23 9.36 -9.85 -0.69
C ASP A 23 10.28 -8.68 -0.25
N ALA A 24 9.73 -7.47 -0.19
CA ALA A 24 10.36 -6.28 0.31
C ALA A 24 10.41 -6.41 1.83
N LYS A 25 11.27 -7.28 2.36
CA LYS A 25 11.57 -7.31 3.80
C LYS A 25 12.23 -5.98 4.21
N LYS A 26 12.87 -5.29 3.28
CA LYS A 26 13.48 -3.96 3.47
C LYS A 26 12.53 -2.84 3.05
N VAL A 27 12.49 -1.78 3.85
CA VAL A 27 11.68 -0.58 3.58
C VAL A 27 12.03 0.07 2.25
N ASP A 28 13.32 0.19 1.92
CA ASP A 28 13.77 0.80 0.67
C ASP A 28 13.23 0.08 -0.58
N ASP A 29 13.10 -1.25 -0.52
CA ASP A 29 12.56 -2.02 -1.65
C ASP A 29 11.05 -1.82 -1.78
N PHE A 30 10.35 -1.65 -0.66
CA PHE A 30 8.94 -1.25 -0.65
C PHE A 30 8.76 0.15 -1.27
N CYS A 31 9.60 1.11 -0.87
CA CYS A 31 9.62 2.47 -1.43
C CYS A 31 9.83 2.49 -2.94
N LYS A 32 10.83 1.74 -3.44
CA LYS A 32 11.06 1.59 -4.90
C LYS A 32 9.84 1.03 -5.60
N TYR A 33 9.19 0.03 -5.00
CA TYR A 33 8.00 -0.56 -5.58
C TYR A 33 6.84 0.44 -5.65
N VAL A 34 6.54 1.17 -4.58
CA VAL A 34 5.49 2.21 -4.60
C VAL A 34 5.75 3.24 -5.71
N VAL A 35 6.98 3.74 -5.81
CA VAL A 35 7.35 4.68 -6.88
C VAL A 35 7.18 4.05 -8.26
N LYS A 36 7.59 2.79 -8.45
CA LYS A 36 7.38 2.06 -9.71
C LYS A 36 5.90 2.01 -10.09
N LEU A 37 5.01 1.64 -9.16
CA LEU A 37 3.56 1.58 -9.41
C LEU A 37 2.98 2.95 -9.78
N LEU A 38 3.45 4.01 -9.11
CA LEU A 38 3.06 5.38 -9.42
C LEU A 38 3.59 5.86 -10.77
N ARG A 39 4.71 5.35 -11.27
CA ARG A 39 5.22 5.70 -12.61
C ARG A 39 4.47 4.92 -13.69
N GLU A 40 4.30 3.62 -13.48
CA GLU A 40 3.71 2.67 -14.44
C GLU A 40 2.17 2.63 -14.47
N ASN A 41 1.52 3.50 -13.69
CA ASN A 41 0.05 3.58 -13.60
C ASN A 41 -0.61 2.28 -13.12
N LYS A 42 0.02 1.57 -12.19
CA LYS A 42 -0.43 0.27 -11.67
C LYS A 42 -1.41 0.43 -10.51
N ARG A 43 -2.58 1.02 -10.80
CA ARG A 43 -3.59 1.38 -9.78
C ARG A 43 -4.00 0.20 -8.89
N GLN A 44 -4.36 -0.95 -9.47
CA GLN A 44 -4.83 -2.10 -8.69
C GLN A 44 -3.77 -2.64 -7.73
N GLU A 45 -2.52 -2.75 -8.19
CA GLU A 45 -1.40 -3.20 -7.37
C GLU A 45 -1.13 -2.21 -6.24
N PHE A 46 -1.24 -0.90 -6.50
CA PHE A 46 -1.05 0.13 -5.51
C PHE A 46 -2.12 0.08 -4.40
N MET A 47 -3.39 -0.07 -4.78
CA MET A 47 -4.49 -0.21 -3.79
C MET A 47 -4.31 -1.45 -2.91
N ASN A 48 -3.70 -2.51 -3.44
CA ASN A 48 -3.42 -3.73 -2.70
C ASN A 48 -2.26 -3.60 -1.70
N LEU A 49 -1.50 -2.49 -1.70
CA LEU A 49 -0.43 -2.22 -0.72
C LEU A 49 -0.98 -1.82 0.66
N TYR A 50 -2.18 -1.24 0.68
CA TYR A 50 -2.84 -0.82 1.91
C TYR A 50 -3.32 -2.00 2.73
N MET A 51 -3.33 -1.84 4.06
CA MET A 51 -4.01 -2.77 4.95
C MET A 51 -5.50 -2.89 4.58
N THR A 52 -6.02 -4.10 4.59
CA THR A 52 -7.47 -4.30 4.52
C THR A 52 -8.12 -3.94 5.86
N GLU A 53 -9.44 -3.75 5.86
CA GLU A 53 -10.19 -3.51 7.10
C GLU A 53 -9.92 -4.59 8.15
N GLN A 54 -9.92 -5.86 7.71
CA GLN A 54 -9.62 -7.00 8.55
C GLN A 54 -8.17 -6.99 9.06
N GLU A 55 -7.19 -6.72 8.19
CA GLU A 55 -5.78 -6.63 8.60
C GLU A 55 -5.59 -5.52 9.65
N SER A 56 -6.22 -4.36 9.47
CA SER A 56 -6.15 -3.24 10.42
C SER A 56 -6.78 -3.59 11.77
N LEU A 57 -7.96 -4.22 11.78
CA LEU A 57 -8.61 -4.65 13.02
C LEU A 57 -7.78 -5.69 13.76
N MET A 58 -7.25 -6.69 13.04
CA MET A 58 -6.36 -7.70 13.62
C MET A 58 -5.10 -7.08 14.22
N PHE A 59 -4.49 -6.11 13.52
CA PHE A 59 -3.33 -5.38 14.04
C PHE A 59 -3.67 -4.63 15.34
N LEU A 60 -4.77 -3.88 15.37
CA LEU A 60 -5.21 -3.13 16.57
C LEU A 60 -5.53 -4.03 17.76
N GLN A 61 -5.97 -5.27 17.50
CA GLN A 61 -6.21 -6.26 18.54
C GLN A 61 -4.92 -6.93 19.03
N ALA A 62 -4.00 -7.26 18.12
CA ALA A 62 -2.77 -7.98 18.43
C ALA A 62 -1.70 -7.13 19.13
N VAL A 63 -1.66 -5.83 18.83
CA VAL A 63 -0.65 -4.93 19.39
C VAL A 63 -0.94 -4.63 20.87
N THR A 64 0.12 -4.56 21.66
CA THR A 64 0.15 -4.16 23.06
C THR A 64 0.09 -2.64 23.14
N MET A 65 -1.00 -2.15 23.70
CA MET A 65 -1.23 -0.74 23.98
C MET A 65 -2.12 -0.64 25.22
N ASP A 66 -2.03 0.49 25.92
CA ASP A 66 -2.92 0.78 27.04
C ASP A 66 -4.38 0.84 26.57
N GLU A 67 -5.30 0.59 27.50
CA GLU A 67 -6.72 0.45 27.19
C GLU A 67 -7.33 1.72 26.61
N GLN A 68 -6.93 2.90 27.12
CA GLN A 68 -7.42 4.19 26.63
C GLN A 68 -6.97 4.44 25.19
N LEU A 69 -5.71 4.18 24.88
CA LEU A 69 -5.18 4.29 23.52
C LEU A 69 -5.83 3.27 22.58
N ARG A 70 -6.11 2.05 23.05
CA ARG A 70 -6.84 1.04 22.27
C ARG A 70 -8.24 1.50 21.91
N GLU A 71 -8.98 1.99 22.89
CA GLU A 71 -10.33 2.48 22.66
C GLU A 71 -10.31 3.63 21.64
N LYS A 72 -9.40 4.59 21.81
CA LYS A 72 -9.21 5.69 20.86
C LYS A 72 -8.90 5.20 19.45
N ASN A 73 -7.92 4.30 19.29
CA ASN A 73 -7.54 3.78 17.98
C ASN A 73 -8.65 2.96 17.32
N LEU A 74 -9.45 2.22 18.10
CA LEU A 74 -10.63 1.50 17.60
C LEU A 74 -11.74 2.47 17.16
N GLN A 75 -11.98 3.54 17.92
CA GLN A 75 -12.94 4.58 17.54
C GLN A 75 -12.54 5.26 16.22
N GLU A 76 -11.26 5.61 16.07
CA GLU A 76 -10.71 6.17 14.83
C GLU A 76 -10.83 5.17 13.67
N PHE A 77 -10.49 3.91 13.89
CA PHE A 77 -10.66 2.84 12.89
C PHE A 77 -12.10 2.74 12.40
N PHE A 78 -13.08 2.66 13.30
CA PHE A 78 -14.49 2.57 12.91
C PHE A 78 -15.00 3.85 12.24
N ALA A 79 -14.45 5.02 12.58
CA ALA A 79 -14.74 6.25 11.86
C ALA A 79 -14.24 6.19 10.41
N SER A 80 -13.00 5.75 10.18
CA SER A 80 -12.44 5.54 8.84
C SER A 80 -13.21 4.51 8.02
N VAL A 81 -13.68 3.42 8.64
CA VAL A 81 -14.55 2.43 7.97
C VAL A 81 -15.84 3.10 7.49
N ARG A 82 -16.51 3.88 8.35
CA ARG A 82 -17.73 4.62 7.96
C ARG A 82 -17.50 5.66 6.87
N GLN A 83 -16.31 6.27 6.83
CA GLN A 83 -15.93 7.24 5.78
C GLN A 83 -15.58 6.57 4.45
N GLY A 84 -15.42 5.24 4.43
CA GLY A 84 -15.11 4.49 3.22
C GLY A 84 -13.62 4.48 2.88
N ASP A 85 -12.72 4.72 3.83
CA ASP A 85 -11.26 4.72 3.63
C ASP A 85 -10.70 3.35 3.18
N TYR A 86 -11.45 2.28 3.47
CA TYR A 86 -11.15 0.92 3.06
C TYR A 86 -11.81 0.53 1.73
N ASN A 87 -12.65 1.40 1.16
CA ASN A 87 -13.29 1.18 -0.14
C ASN A 87 -12.28 1.33 -1.28
N LEU A 88 -12.25 0.35 -2.19
CA LEU A 88 -11.33 0.36 -3.33
C LEU A 88 -11.54 1.56 -4.28
N ASN A 89 -12.78 2.05 -4.43
CA ASN A 89 -13.06 3.24 -5.24
C ASN A 89 -12.47 4.49 -4.60
N THR A 90 -12.57 4.64 -3.28
CA THR A 90 -11.94 5.75 -2.55
C THR A 90 -10.42 5.72 -2.74
N ARG A 91 -9.80 4.55 -2.59
CA ARG A 91 -8.34 4.37 -2.80
C ARG A 91 -7.92 4.60 -4.25
N ALA A 92 -8.75 4.25 -5.22
CA ALA A 92 -8.52 4.54 -6.64
C ALA A 92 -8.48 6.06 -6.88
N ILE A 93 -9.40 6.81 -6.28
CA ILE A 93 -9.42 8.28 -6.35
C ILE A 93 -8.14 8.86 -5.72
N TRP A 94 -7.70 8.35 -4.56
CA TRP A 94 -6.45 8.80 -3.93
C TRP A 94 -5.23 8.56 -4.83
N PHE A 95 -5.13 7.38 -5.45
CA PHE A 95 -4.05 7.09 -6.40
C PHE A 95 -4.04 8.06 -7.59
N ASP A 96 -5.21 8.35 -8.15
CA ASP A 96 -5.33 9.26 -9.29
C ASP A 96 -4.97 10.70 -8.90
N ASN A 97 -5.41 11.17 -7.73
CA ASN A 97 -5.06 12.48 -7.20
C ASN A 97 -3.56 12.59 -6.94
N LEU A 98 -2.97 11.60 -6.28
CA LEU A 98 -1.53 11.59 -6.02
C LEU A 98 -0.73 11.68 -7.31
N ARG A 99 -1.14 11.00 -8.38
CA ARG A 99 -0.46 11.13 -9.68
C ARG A 99 -0.68 12.51 -10.31
N LYS A 100 -1.89 13.05 -10.20
CA LYS A 100 -2.27 14.34 -10.78
C LYS A 100 -1.49 15.50 -10.16
N ASP A 101 -1.29 15.50 -8.84
CA ASP A 101 -0.68 16.62 -8.10
C ASP A 101 0.75 16.97 -8.56
N VAL A 102 1.52 15.96 -8.96
CA VAL A 102 2.88 16.16 -9.48
C VAL A 102 2.96 16.12 -11.02
N GLY A 103 1.92 15.63 -11.67
CA GLY A 103 1.82 15.54 -13.12
C GLY A 103 2.52 14.32 -13.72
N GLU A 104 1.97 13.83 -14.83
CA GLU A 104 2.44 12.62 -15.51
C GLU A 104 3.85 12.78 -16.07
N GLU A 105 4.21 13.96 -16.58
CA GLU A 105 5.54 14.25 -17.11
C GLU A 105 6.63 14.10 -16.04
N PHE A 106 6.37 14.62 -14.82
CA PHE A 106 7.30 14.45 -13.70
C PHE A 106 7.48 12.98 -13.36
N LEU A 107 6.39 12.23 -13.18
CA LEU A 107 6.45 10.82 -12.82
C LEU A 107 7.19 9.97 -13.86
N LYS A 108 7.00 10.23 -15.16
CA LYS A 108 7.73 9.51 -16.22
C LYS A 108 9.24 9.70 -16.11
N ASN A 109 9.67 10.92 -15.81
CA ASN A 109 11.07 11.34 -15.88
C ASN A 109 11.79 11.40 -14.52
N CYS A 110 11.11 11.16 -13.41
CA CYS A 110 11.74 11.21 -12.09
C CYS A 110 12.50 9.91 -11.75
N TYR A 111 13.48 10.06 -10.87
CA TYR A 111 14.20 8.96 -10.22
C TYR A 111 14.28 9.20 -8.71
N ILE A 112 14.53 8.15 -7.94
CA ILE A 112 14.74 8.27 -6.49
C ILE A 112 16.14 8.83 -6.26
N LYS A 113 16.21 10.07 -5.78
CA LYS A 113 17.45 10.74 -5.42
C LYS A 113 18.02 10.23 -4.10
N SER A 114 17.15 10.11 -3.09
CA SER A 114 17.51 9.66 -1.75
C SER A 114 16.29 9.20 -0.96
N TYR A 115 16.54 8.59 0.19
CA TYR A 115 15.53 8.19 1.16
C TYR A 115 15.76 8.95 2.46
N LEU A 116 14.66 9.37 3.09
CA LEU A 116 14.64 9.93 4.44
C LEU A 116 13.74 9.04 5.32
N GLN A 117 14.00 9.04 6.63
CA GLN A 117 13.11 8.42 7.63
C GLN A 117 12.81 6.92 7.38
N THR A 118 13.76 6.18 6.80
CA THR A 118 13.62 4.73 6.52
C THR A 118 13.93 3.84 7.73
N LYS A 119 14.28 4.43 8.87
CA LYS A 119 14.58 3.68 10.10
C LYS A 119 13.33 2.93 10.55
N VAL A 120 13.45 1.61 10.60
CA VAL A 120 12.42 0.73 11.18
C VAL A 120 12.40 0.94 12.68
N GLN A 121 11.22 1.24 13.20
CA GLN A 121 10.94 1.20 14.63
C GLN A 121 10.45 -0.21 14.95
N GLU A 122 11.16 -0.90 15.83
CA GLU A 122 10.79 -2.22 16.31
C GLU A 122 10.23 -2.07 17.72
N ARG A 123 9.02 -2.61 17.92
CA ARG A 123 8.44 -2.88 19.23
C ARG A 123 8.30 -4.40 19.36
N ASP A 124 8.10 -4.88 20.58
CA ASP A 124 8.04 -6.33 20.89
C ASP A 124 6.96 -7.06 20.08
N ASP A 125 5.96 -6.33 19.60
CA ASP A 125 4.73 -6.80 18.98
C ASP A 125 4.53 -6.34 17.53
N PHE A 126 5.29 -5.37 17.02
CA PHE A 126 5.25 -4.98 15.61
C PHE A 126 6.47 -4.18 15.15
N LYS A 127 6.61 -4.05 13.83
CA LYS A 127 7.56 -3.13 13.19
C LYS A 127 6.83 -2.07 12.41
N SER A 128 7.31 -0.83 12.47
CA SER A 128 6.75 0.30 11.72
C SER A 128 7.84 1.15 11.08
N ALA A 129 7.46 1.91 10.06
CA ALA A 129 8.33 2.92 9.43
C ALA A 129 7.47 4.02 8.80
N ALA A 130 8.03 5.23 8.63
CA ALA A 130 7.38 6.33 7.92
C ALA A 130 8.34 6.88 6.85
N PRO A 131 8.73 6.08 5.85
CA PRO A 131 9.76 6.47 4.92
C PRO A 131 9.28 7.54 3.94
N VAL A 132 10.17 8.51 3.70
CA VAL A 132 9.99 9.55 2.70
C VAL A 132 10.98 9.32 1.59
N VAL A 133 10.52 9.30 0.35
CA VAL A 133 11.39 9.26 -0.83
C VAL A 133 11.50 10.66 -1.42
N ILE A 134 12.72 11.01 -1.82
CA ILE A 134 13.00 12.20 -2.58
C ILE A 134 13.04 11.81 -4.06
N LEU A 135 12.09 12.34 -4.82
CA LEU A 135 12.02 12.17 -6.27
C LEU A 135 12.60 13.40 -6.96
N GLU A 136 13.48 13.21 -7.92
CA GLU A 136 14.14 14.29 -8.67
C GLU A 136 13.99 14.03 -10.18
N SER A 137 13.72 15.10 -10.93
CA SER A 137 13.88 15.20 -12.37
C SER A 137 14.79 16.40 -12.69
N GLU A 138 15.08 16.66 -13.96
CA GLU A 138 15.95 17.79 -14.35
C GLU A 138 15.45 19.16 -13.85
N LYS A 139 14.14 19.32 -13.68
CA LYS A 139 13.49 20.62 -13.43
C LYS A 139 12.81 20.71 -12.07
N ARG A 140 12.63 19.59 -11.38
CA ARG A 140 11.73 19.50 -10.23
C ARG A 140 12.18 18.44 -9.24
N ARG A 141 11.94 18.71 -7.97
CA ARG A 141 12.16 17.77 -6.88
C ARG A 141 10.93 17.73 -6.00
N GLU A 142 10.50 16.54 -5.62
CA GLU A 142 9.31 16.28 -4.82
C GLU A 142 9.64 15.35 -3.65
N LYS A 143 8.93 15.52 -2.54
CA LYS A 143 9.02 14.65 -1.38
C LYS A 143 7.73 13.85 -1.28
N LEU A 144 7.85 12.53 -1.25
CA LEU A 144 6.72 11.63 -1.09
C LEU A 144 6.86 10.87 0.22
N LEU A 145 5.95 11.08 1.18
CA LEU A 145 5.78 10.10 2.24
C LEU A 145 5.15 8.86 1.59
N VAL A 146 5.86 7.74 1.59
CA VAL A 146 5.37 6.48 1.01
C VAL A 146 4.23 5.88 1.84
N GLY A 147 4.12 6.29 3.09
CA GLY A 147 3.03 5.99 4.00
C GLY A 147 3.53 5.70 5.40
N ASN A 148 2.60 5.66 6.35
CA ASN A 148 2.83 5.02 7.63
C ASN A 148 2.76 3.51 7.40
N LEU A 149 3.90 2.84 7.47
CA LEU A 149 4.04 1.43 7.17
C LEU A 149 4.00 0.59 8.44
N ILE A 150 3.31 -0.55 8.37
CA ILE A 150 3.33 -1.60 9.39
C ILE A 150 3.82 -2.90 8.72
N PHE A 151 4.72 -3.62 9.39
CA PHE A 151 5.11 -4.97 8.96
C PHE A 151 4.12 -5.97 9.54
N PHE A 152 3.31 -6.57 8.68
CA PHE A 152 2.20 -7.45 9.06
C PHE A 152 2.19 -8.71 8.18
N ASN A 153 2.06 -9.88 8.79
CA ASN A 153 2.07 -11.18 8.10
C ASN A 153 3.24 -11.35 7.10
N GLY A 154 4.44 -10.93 7.49
CA GLY A 154 5.67 -11.12 6.71
C GLY A 154 5.93 -10.07 5.62
N ARG A 155 5.14 -9.01 5.51
CA ARG A 155 5.27 -7.96 4.48
C ARG A 155 4.94 -6.56 5.02
N TRP A 156 5.48 -5.51 4.39
CA TRP A 156 5.07 -4.13 4.67
C TRP A 156 3.70 -3.83 4.07
N ARG A 157 2.90 -3.07 4.81
CA ARG A 157 1.56 -2.59 4.43
C ARG A 157 1.43 -1.11 4.74
N ILE A 158 0.67 -0.39 3.92
CA ILE A 158 0.35 1.01 4.15
C ILE A 158 -0.86 1.07 5.09
N LEU A 159 -0.67 1.64 6.29
CA LEU A 159 -1.77 1.95 7.21
C LEU A 159 -2.47 3.26 6.80
N ASN A 160 -1.67 4.27 6.45
CA ASN A 160 -2.14 5.58 5.98
C ASN A 160 -1.09 6.20 5.02
N GLY A 161 -1.51 7.12 4.16
CA GLY A 161 -0.73 7.68 3.05
C GLY A 161 -0.88 6.86 1.78
N PRO A 162 0.01 6.99 0.78
CA PRO A 162 1.05 8.01 0.64
C PRO A 162 0.51 9.40 0.30
N TRP A 163 1.32 10.45 0.49
CA TRP A 163 1.03 11.83 0.08
C TRP A 163 2.32 12.63 -0.21
N TRP A 164 2.19 13.67 -1.03
CA TRP A 164 3.25 14.65 -1.27
C TRP A 164 3.42 15.55 -0.05
N MET A 165 4.67 15.83 0.30
CA MET A 165 5.03 16.71 1.42
C MET A 165 5.55 18.04 0.90
N ASP A 166 5.24 19.12 1.61
CA ASP A 166 5.83 20.44 1.40
C ASP A 166 7.36 20.46 1.64
#